data_AF-A0A6P1WUU2-F1
#
_entry.id   AF-A0A6P1WUU2-F1
#
_cell.length_a   1.000
_cell.length_b   1.000
_cell.length_c   1.000
_cell.angle_alpha   90.00
_cell.angle_beta   90.00
_cell.angle_gamma   90.00
#
_symmetry.space_group_name_H-M   'P 1'
#
loop_
_entity.id
_entity.type
_entity.pdbx_description
1 polymer ?
#
loop_
_entity_poly.entity_id
_entity_poly.type
_entity_poly.pdbx_seq_one_letter_code
_entity_poly.pdbx_strand_id
1 'polypeptide(L)'
;MIKEGESLSDYLKALPKDFIRKEKNLKEEELKTLSELLNVIETTTDKSGKALEKFVSQLFEYLNLHYIYLNKRTSTNEIDLFLKTNDVSRTYYNNTLPILSEDFIVECKQYHQKVKVTWVNKFYSLLRFGNYKLGIIFSVEPLTGKNDWDSSKGVCSKVALKDNIYIINLHLEDMKNIVDGYNVIDIIDEKYTKLKDNIAIDLIPHPHQKYLNP
;
A
#
# COMPACT_ATOMS: atom_id res chain seq x y z
N MET A 1 -14.15 24.74 -11.58
CA MET A 1 -13.26 25.92 -11.67
C MET A 1 -13.02 26.42 -10.25
N ILE A 2 -11.77 26.51 -9.82
CA ILE A 2 -11.38 27.08 -8.52
C ILE A 2 -11.71 28.58 -8.55
N LYS A 3 -12.45 29.11 -7.57
CA LYS A 3 -12.77 30.54 -7.54
C LYS A 3 -11.54 31.36 -7.16
N GLU A 4 -11.53 32.63 -7.54
CA GLU A 4 -10.46 33.55 -7.19
C GLU A 4 -10.33 33.66 -5.66
N GLY A 5 -9.15 33.31 -5.13
CA GLY A 5 -8.86 33.26 -3.68
C GLY A 5 -8.99 31.89 -3.01
N GLU A 6 -9.52 30.86 -3.67
CA GLU A 6 -9.58 29.49 -3.13
C GLU A 6 -8.30 28.70 -3.45
N SER A 7 -7.76 27.97 -2.47
CA SER A 7 -6.63 27.06 -2.72
C SER A 7 -7.11 25.73 -3.33
N LEU A 8 -6.20 24.98 -3.97
CA LEU A 8 -6.49 23.60 -4.40
C LEU A 8 -6.99 22.74 -3.23
N SER A 9 -6.45 22.94 -2.02
CA SER A 9 -6.91 22.21 -0.85
C SER A 9 -8.35 22.57 -0.49
N ASP A 10 -8.77 23.82 -0.60
CA ASP A 10 -10.13 24.23 -0.24
C ASP A 10 -11.14 23.66 -1.23
N TYR A 11 -10.79 23.66 -2.51
CA TYR A 11 -11.58 23.02 -3.55
C TYR A 11 -11.75 21.51 -3.32
N LEU A 12 -10.66 20.79 -3.02
CA LEU A 12 -10.72 19.35 -2.79
C LEU A 12 -11.49 18.99 -1.51
N LYS A 13 -11.36 19.78 -0.43
CA LYS A 13 -12.14 19.56 0.81
C LYS A 13 -13.65 19.65 0.60
N ALA A 14 -14.09 20.41 -0.40
CA ALA A 14 -15.50 20.56 -0.74
C ALA A 14 -16.07 19.38 -1.55
N LEU A 15 -15.22 18.46 -2.02
CA LEU A 15 -15.64 17.33 -2.85
C LEU A 15 -15.65 16.00 -2.06
N PRO A 16 -16.57 15.07 -2.38
CA PRO A 16 -16.53 13.72 -1.82
C PRO A 16 -15.23 12.99 -2.19
N LYS A 17 -14.65 12.23 -1.26
CA LYS A 17 -13.37 11.52 -1.47
C LYS A 17 -13.41 10.60 -2.70
N ASP A 18 -14.47 9.82 -2.83
CA ASP A 18 -14.65 8.87 -3.94
C ASP A 18 -14.71 9.58 -5.30
N PHE A 19 -15.26 10.80 -5.32
CA PHE A 19 -15.25 11.62 -6.53
C PHE A 19 -13.82 12.01 -6.92
N ILE A 20 -13.02 12.46 -5.95
CA ILE A 20 -11.61 12.83 -6.18
C ILE A 20 -10.77 11.59 -6.59
N ARG A 21 -11.06 10.42 -6.04
CA ARG A 21 -10.37 9.17 -6.39
C ARG A 21 -10.66 8.69 -7.80
N LYS A 22 -11.89 8.87 -8.29
CA LYS A 22 -12.29 8.51 -9.67
C LYS A 22 -11.51 9.27 -10.74
N GLU A 23 -11.03 10.48 -10.45
CA GLU A 23 -10.14 11.24 -11.35
C GLU A 23 -8.80 10.53 -11.61
N LYS A 24 -8.48 9.51 -10.80
CA LYS A 24 -7.29 8.67 -10.91
C LYS A 24 -7.60 7.23 -11.30
N ASN A 25 -8.80 6.99 -11.83
CA ASN A 25 -9.08 5.74 -12.53
C ASN A 25 -8.17 5.62 -13.75
N LEU A 26 -7.64 4.43 -13.96
CA LEU A 26 -6.81 4.11 -15.12
C LEU A 26 -7.67 4.09 -16.37
N LYS A 27 -7.09 4.56 -17.48
CA LYS A 27 -7.74 4.55 -18.79
C LYS A 27 -7.66 3.17 -19.42
N GLU A 28 -8.49 2.92 -20.42
CA GLU A 28 -8.56 1.62 -21.11
C GLU A 28 -7.20 1.19 -21.70
N GLU A 29 -6.44 2.13 -22.29
CA GLU A 29 -5.10 1.85 -22.81
C GLU A 29 -4.06 1.50 -21.73
N GLU A 30 -4.19 2.12 -20.55
CA GLU A 30 -3.33 1.87 -19.39
C GLU A 30 -3.65 0.50 -18.79
N LEU A 31 -4.94 0.19 -18.62
CA LEU A 31 -5.43 -1.12 -18.17
C LEU A 31 -4.99 -2.24 -19.10
N LYS A 32 -5.09 -2.03 -20.42
CA LYS A 32 -4.61 -3.00 -21.42
C LYS A 32 -3.10 -3.25 -21.26
N THR A 33 -2.31 -2.20 -21.12
CA THR A 33 -0.86 -2.34 -20.93
C THR A 33 -0.54 -3.08 -19.64
N LEU A 34 -1.23 -2.79 -18.54
CA LEU A 34 -1.08 -3.51 -17.28
C LEU A 34 -1.54 -4.97 -17.39
N SER A 35 -2.58 -5.26 -18.16
CA SER A 35 -3.04 -6.63 -18.43
C SER A 35 -1.96 -7.45 -19.14
N GLU A 36 -1.26 -6.86 -20.12
CA GLU A 36 -0.16 -7.51 -20.82
C GLU A 36 1.01 -7.81 -19.86
N LEU A 37 1.34 -6.86 -18.98
CA LEU A 37 2.38 -7.05 -17.95
C LEU A 37 1.98 -8.09 -16.90
N LEU A 38 0.72 -8.12 -16.49
CA LEU A 38 0.18 -9.11 -15.55
C LEU A 38 0.28 -10.53 -16.14
N ASN A 39 -0.07 -10.71 -17.41
CA ASN A 39 0.07 -12.00 -18.09
C ASN A 39 1.54 -12.48 -18.11
N VAL A 40 2.52 -11.57 -18.24
CA VAL A 40 3.94 -11.92 -18.11
C VAL A 40 4.27 -12.40 -16.69
N ILE A 41 3.74 -11.77 -15.64
CA ILE A 41 3.94 -12.20 -14.25
C ILE A 41 3.37 -13.60 -14.01
N GLU A 42 2.20 -13.91 -14.56
CA GLU A 42 1.53 -15.21 -14.36
C GLU A 42 2.21 -16.36 -15.12
N THR A 43 2.84 -16.06 -16.25
CA THR A 43 3.41 -17.09 -17.15
C THR A 43 4.92 -17.25 -17.02
N THR A 44 5.62 -16.27 -16.47
CA THR A 44 7.09 -16.30 -16.38
C THR A 44 7.58 -17.31 -15.35
N THR A 45 8.65 -18.01 -15.69
CA THR A 45 9.41 -18.87 -14.75
C THR A 45 10.55 -18.12 -14.08
N ASP A 46 10.81 -16.87 -14.49
CA ASP A 46 11.84 -16.02 -13.91
C ASP A 46 11.47 -15.61 -12.47
N LYS A 47 12.39 -15.89 -11.56
CA LYS A 47 12.27 -15.56 -10.12
C LYS A 47 13.02 -14.29 -9.73
N SER A 48 13.53 -13.54 -10.72
CA SER A 48 14.30 -12.31 -10.50
C SER A 48 13.48 -11.19 -9.86
N GLY A 49 12.15 -11.19 -9.99
CA GLY A 49 11.28 -10.12 -9.50
C GLY A 49 10.98 -9.03 -10.52
N LYS A 50 11.73 -8.98 -11.63
CA LYS A 50 11.67 -7.89 -12.61
C LYS A 50 10.33 -7.70 -13.29
N ALA A 51 9.57 -8.77 -13.52
CA ALA A 51 8.26 -8.65 -14.16
C ALA A 51 7.27 -7.93 -13.23
N LEU A 52 7.28 -8.29 -11.95
CA LEU A 52 6.49 -7.62 -10.92
C LEU A 52 6.94 -6.18 -10.71
N GLU A 53 8.25 -5.93 -10.60
CA GLU A 53 8.79 -4.55 -10.50
C GLU A 53 8.34 -3.68 -11.67
N LYS A 54 8.36 -4.21 -12.91
CA LYS A 54 7.92 -3.48 -14.10
C LYS A 54 6.43 -3.15 -14.04
N PHE A 55 5.58 -4.11 -13.68
CA PHE A 55 4.15 -3.86 -13.51
C PHE A 55 3.89 -2.77 -12.47
N VAL A 56 4.55 -2.87 -11.31
CA VAL A 56 4.33 -1.95 -10.19
C VAL A 56 4.86 -0.55 -10.52
N SER A 57 6.02 -0.44 -11.19
CA SER A 57 6.52 0.86 -11.68
C SER A 57 5.53 1.49 -12.65
N GLN A 58 5.08 0.72 -13.65
CA GLN A 58 4.15 1.21 -14.66
C GLN A 58 2.82 1.67 -14.05
N LEU A 59 2.31 0.91 -13.06
CA LEU A 59 1.11 1.26 -12.32
C LEU A 59 1.22 2.62 -11.64
N PHE A 60 2.30 2.85 -10.87
CA PHE A 60 2.48 4.13 -10.18
C PHE A 60 2.80 5.28 -11.14
N GLU A 61 3.42 5.01 -12.30
CA GLU A 61 3.61 6.00 -13.37
C GLU A 61 2.27 6.49 -13.91
N TYR A 62 1.32 5.58 -14.19
CA TYR A 62 -0.01 5.95 -14.67
C TYR A 62 -0.83 6.74 -13.65
N LEU A 63 -0.71 6.41 -12.36
CA LEU A 63 -1.34 7.24 -11.32
C LEU A 63 -0.83 8.69 -11.35
N ASN A 64 0.44 8.88 -11.73
CA ASN A 64 1.10 10.19 -11.85
C ASN A 64 0.88 11.04 -10.59
N LEU A 65 1.14 10.44 -9.44
CA LEU A 65 1.01 11.04 -8.10
C LEU A 65 2.33 11.02 -7.33
N HIS A 66 3.42 10.50 -7.88
CA HIS A 66 4.71 10.46 -7.17
C HIS A 66 5.87 10.63 -8.14
N TYR A 67 7.00 11.09 -7.63
CA TYR A 67 8.27 10.82 -8.29
C TYR A 67 8.71 9.40 -7.92
N ILE A 68 8.97 8.59 -8.93
CA ILE A 68 9.29 7.17 -8.77
C ILE A 68 10.79 7.00 -8.92
N TYR A 69 11.40 6.38 -7.92
CA TYR A 69 12.82 6.09 -7.90
C TYR A 69 13.02 4.57 -7.78
N LEU A 70 13.52 3.96 -8.85
CA LEU A 70 13.76 2.53 -8.92
C LEU A 70 15.12 2.14 -8.33
N ASN A 71 15.17 0.95 -7.74
CA ASN A 71 16.41 0.24 -7.34
C ASN A 71 17.36 1.12 -6.52
N LYS A 72 16.79 1.83 -5.54
CA LYS A 72 17.56 2.72 -4.67
C LYS A 72 18.35 1.89 -3.69
N ARG A 73 19.68 1.92 -3.84
CA ARG A 73 20.59 1.32 -2.88
C ARG A 73 20.76 2.22 -1.67
N THR A 74 20.38 1.71 -0.51
CA THR A 74 20.87 2.21 0.78
C THR A 74 22.19 1.50 1.12
N SER A 75 22.87 1.93 2.18
CA SER A 75 24.07 1.25 2.67
C SER A 75 23.84 -0.21 3.09
N THR A 76 22.57 -0.63 3.28
CA THR A 76 22.23 -1.95 3.86
C THR A 76 21.27 -2.78 3.01
N ASN A 77 20.46 -2.16 2.13
CA ASN A 77 19.47 -2.86 1.29
C ASN A 77 19.19 -2.11 -0.02
N GLU A 78 18.79 -2.85 -1.04
CA GLU A 78 18.15 -2.32 -2.25
C GLU A 78 16.66 -2.14 -1.98
N ILE A 79 16.13 -0.98 -2.35
CA ILE A 79 14.70 -0.64 -2.36
C ILE A 79 14.25 -0.74 -3.81
N ASP A 80 13.28 -1.62 -4.10
CA ASP A 80 12.78 -1.81 -5.46
C ASP A 80 12.16 -0.50 -5.99
N LEU A 81 11.28 0.11 -5.19
CA LEU A 81 10.62 1.37 -5.55
C LEU A 81 10.53 2.30 -4.33
N PHE A 82 11.03 3.52 -4.48
CA PHE A 82 10.83 4.63 -3.56
C PHE A 82 9.91 5.67 -4.19
N LEU A 83 8.77 5.93 -3.54
CA LEU A 83 7.72 6.83 -4.02
C LEU A 83 7.82 8.13 -3.23
N LYS A 84 8.27 9.19 -3.89
CA LYS A 84 8.39 10.52 -3.29
C LYS A 84 7.16 11.35 -3.61
N THR A 85 6.50 11.85 -2.58
CA THR A 85 5.26 12.61 -2.69
C THR A 85 5.57 14.10 -2.83
N ASN A 86 5.07 14.72 -3.92
CA ASN A 86 5.19 16.16 -4.15
C ASN A 86 4.02 16.94 -3.52
N ASP A 87 4.07 18.27 -3.52
CA ASP A 87 3.07 19.11 -2.83
C ASP A 87 1.65 18.95 -3.39
N VAL A 88 1.51 18.75 -4.71
CA VAL A 88 0.21 18.52 -5.36
C VAL A 88 -0.37 17.19 -4.90
N SER A 89 0.43 16.13 -4.95
CA SER A 89 0.04 14.79 -4.51
C SER A 89 -0.23 14.72 -3.02
N ARG A 90 0.56 15.43 -2.20
CA ARG A 90 0.33 15.57 -0.77
C ARG A 90 -1.01 16.22 -0.49
N THR A 91 -1.34 17.29 -1.21
CA THR A 91 -2.65 17.95 -1.12
C THR A 91 -3.78 17.00 -1.55
N TYR A 92 -3.57 16.25 -2.63
CA TYR A 92 -4.52 15.22 -3.09
C TYR A 92 -4.77 14.16 -2.00
N TYR A 93 -3.71 13.57 -1.44
CA TYR A 93 -3.81 12.50 -0.44
C TYR A 93 -4.32 12.96 0.91
N ASN A 94 -3.98 14.17 1.35
CA ASN A 94 -4.54 14.74 2.58
C ASN A 94 -6.07 14.81 2.53
N ASN A 95 -6.65 14.94 1.33
CA ASN A 95 -8.10 14.97 1.13
C ASN A 95 -8.70 13.60 0.78
N THR A 96 -7.91 12.65 0.28
CA THR A 96 -8.40 11.31 -0.11
C THR A 96 -7.95 10.20 0.83
N LEU A 97 -6.64 9.95 0.94
CA LEU A 97 -6.04 8.89 1.73
C LEU A 97 -4.72 9.36 2.40
N PRO A 98 -4.79 10.00 3.59
CA PRO A 98 -3.64 10.70 4.18
C PRO A 98 -2.40 9.86 4.45
N ILE A 99 -2.52 8.53 4.60
CA ILE A 99 -1.35 7.65 4.79
C ILE A 99 -0.40 7.64 3.59
N LEU A 100 -0.87 8.04 2.40
CA LEU A 100 -0.06 8.21 1.17
C LEU A 100 0.50 9.63 1.00
N SER A 101 0.20 10.56 1.92
CA SER A 101 0.65 11.96 1.80
C SER A 101 2.16 12.15 2.04
N GLU A 102 2.81 11.16 2.63
CA GLU A 102 4.25 11.12 2.87
C GLU A 102 4.95 10.19 1.87
N ASP A 103 6.29 10.24 1.86
CA ASP A 103 7.10 9.31 1.09
C ASP A 103 6.94 7.88 1.63
N PHE A 104 6.90 6.90 0.74
CA PHE A 104 6.77 5.48 1.11
C PHE A 104 7.59 4.57 0.21
N ILE A 105 7.80 3.33 0.69
CA ILE A 105 8.56 2.30 -0.02
C ILE A 105 7.62 1.21 -0.51
N VAL A 106 7.92 0.69 -1.69
CA VAL A 106 7.32 -0.51 -2.23
C VAL A 106 8.41 -1.57 -2.45
N GLU A 107 8.11 -2.80 -2.06
CA GLU A 107 8.94 -3.99 -2.32
C GLU A 107 8.14 -5.05 -3.10
N CYS A 108 8.80 -5.70 -4.05
CA CYS A 108 8.23 -6.64 -4.99
C CYS A 108 8.72 -8.06 -4.71
N LYS A 109 7.79 -8.97 -4.41
CA LYS A 109 8.08 -10.36 -4.09
C LYS A 109 7.42 -11.34 -5.07
N GLN A 110 8.13 -11.65 -6.14
CA GLN A 110 7.68 -12.60 -7.16
C GLN A 110 8.09 -14.05 -6.86
N TYR A 111 7.49 -14.64 -5.84
CA TYR A 111 7.66 -16.07 -5.52
C TYR A 111 6.30 -16.73 -5.40
N HIS A 112 6.13 -17.92 -5.97
CA HIS A 112 4.95 -18.78 -5.79
C HIS A 112 4.92 -19.43 -4.39
N GLN A 113 5.35 -18.70 -3.37
CA GLN A 113 5.22 -19.06 -1.97
C GLN A 113 4.78 -17.85 -1.18
N LYS A 114 3.86 -18.06 -0.24
CA LYS A 114 3.39 -17.02 0.67
C LYS A 114 4.54 -16.29 1.35
N VAL A 115 4.39 -14.98 1.50
CA VAL A 115 5.41 -14.11 2.10
C VAL A 115 5.54 -14.41 3.60
N LYS A 116 6.72 -14.87 4.01
CA LYS A 116 7.03 -15.34 5.37
C LYS A 116 7.43 -14.20 6.32
N VAL A 117 7.31 -14.46 7.62
CA VAL A 117 7.63 -13.54 8.73
C VAL A 117 9.00 -12.90 8.59
N THR A 118 10.03 -13.69 8.25
CA THR A 118 11.41 -13.20 8.10
C THR A 118 11.51 -12.06 7.09
N TRP A 119 10.76 -12.16 5.98
CA TRP A 119 10.80 -11.16 4.92
C TRP A 119 10.05 -9.89 5.34
N VAL A 120 8.87 -10.02 5.96
CA VAL A 120 8.13 -8.88 6.53
C VAL A 120 8.96 -8.15 7.59
N ASN A 121 9.68 -8.87 8.46
CA ASN A 121 10.56 -8.26 9.46
C ASN A 121 11.77 -7.54 8.84
N LYS A 122 12.33 -8.07 7.75
CA LYS A 122 13.39 -7.38 6.99
C LYS A 122 12.85 -6.05 6.44
N PHE A 123 11.67 -6.07 5.82
CA PHE A 123 11.05 -4.87 5.27
C PHE A 123 10.67 -3.86 6.38
N TYR A 124 10.07 -4.31 7.47
CA TYR A 124 9.82 -3.49 8.65
C TYR A 124 11.09 -2.79 9.16
N SER A 125 12.22 -3.51 9.23
CA SER A 125 13.49 -2.92 9.68
C SER A 125 13.89 -1.74 8.78
N LEU A 126 13.78 -1.92 7.46
CA LEU A 126 14.04 -0.86 6.48
C LEU A 126 13.13 0.35 6.67
N LEU A 127 11.81 0.12 6.83
CA LEU A 127 10.83 1.18 7.08
C LEU A 127 11.16 1.95 8.36
N ARG A 128 11.46 1.23 9.45
CA ARG A 128 11.78 1.82 10.75
C ARG A 128 13.05 2.66 10.72
N PHE A 129 14.13 2.16 10.14
CA PHE A 129 15.39 2.91 10.04
C PHE A 129 15.31 4.08 9.07
N GLY A 130 14.46 3.98 8.05
CA GLY A 130 14.18 5.06 7.12
C GLY A 130 13.10 6.06 7.59
N ASN A 131 12.51 5.83 8.78
CA ASN A 131 11.39 6.62 9.32
C ASN A 131 10.16 6.71 8.40
N TYR A 132 9.88 5.65 7.65
CA TYR A 132 8.70 5.55 6.79
C TYR A 132 7.49 5.02 7.56
N LYS A 133 6.33 5.65 7.35
CA LYS A 133 5.06 5.27 8.00
C LYS A 133 4.25 4.26 7.22
N LEU A 134 4.54 4.10 5.94
CA LEU A 134 3.89 3.14 5.06
C LEU A 134 4.94 2.36 4.27
N GLY A 135 4.72 1.05 4.19
CA GLY A 135 5.36 0.19 3.21
C GLY A 135 4.31 -0.68 2.52
N ILE A 136 4.46 -0.88 1.22
CA ILE A 136 3.58 -1.73 0.43
C ILE A 136 4.37 -2.91 -0.12
N ILE A 137 3.87 -4.11 0.12
CA ILE A 137 4.42 -5.34 -0.43
C ILE A 137 3.56 -5.73 -1.62
N PHE A 138 4.11 -5.67 -2.82
CA PHE A 138 3.52 -6.35 -3.97
C PHE A 138 4.04 -7.77 -4.01
N SER A 139 3.16 -8.75 -4.18
CA SER A 139 3.58 -10.16 -4.24
C SER A 139 2.68 -10.99 -5.15
N VAL A 140 3.17 -12.15 -5.59
CA VAL A 140 2.31 -13.11 -6.29
C VAL A 140 1.37 -13.78 -5.28
N GLU A 141 1.95 -14.35 -4.22
CA GLU A 141 1.22 -15.01 -3.14
C GLU A 141 0.96 -14.06 -1.96
N PRO A 142 -0.13 -14.25 -1.20
CA PRO A 142 -0.43 -13.42 -0.04
C PRO A 142 0.54 -13.65 1.13
N LEU A 143 0.46 -12.78 2.15
CA LEU A 143 1.15 -13.00 3.43
C LEU A 143 0.74 -14.32 4.11
N THR A 144 1.68 -14.97 4.81
CA THR A 144 1.35 -16.09 5.71
C THR A 144 0.51 -15.64 6.91
N GLY A 145 -0.38 -16.52 7.39
CA GLY A 145 -1.20 -16.29 8.59
C GLY A 145 -2.65 -16.73 8.41
N LYS A 146 -3.17 -17.47 9.39
CA LYS A 146 -4.58 -17.94 9.41
C LYS A 146 -5.56 -16.82 9.75
N ASN A 147 -5.13 -15.86 10.58
CA ASN A 147 -5.88 -14.66 10.96
C ASN A 147 -4.91 -13.46 11.04
N ASP A 148 -5.43 -12.28 11.38
CA ASP A 148 -4.68 -11.02 11.35
C ASP A 148 -3.67 -10.86 12.50
N TRP A 149 -3.61 -11.83 13.43
CA TRP A 149 -2.67 -11.87 14.55
C TRP A 149 -1.64 -13.00 14.45
N ASP A 150 -1.69 -13.78 13.37
CA ASP A 150 -0.84 -14.95 13.12
C ASP A 150 0.21 -14.69 12.03
N SER A 151 1.41 -15.24 12.23
CA SER A 151 2.50 -15.26 11.24
C SER A 151 2.81 -13.87 10.65
N SER A 152 2.95 -13.74 9.33
CA SER A 152 3.28 -12.46 8.66
C SER A 152 2.21 -11.40 8.87
N LYS A 153 0.92 -11.76 8.81
CA LYS A 153 -0.18 -10.83 9.08
C LYS A 153 -0.11 -10.29 10.51
N GLY A 154 0.16 -11.17 11.47
CA GLY A 154 0.36 -10.80 12.87
C GLY A 154 1.55 -9.85 13.10
N VAL A 155 2.61 -9.96 12.29
CA VAL A 155 3.70 -8.98 12.32
C VAL A 155 3.22 -7.61 11.86
N CYS A 156 2.49 -7.52 10.75
CA CYS A 156 1.93 -6.25 10.27
C CYS A 156 1.06 -5.58 11.35
N SER A 157 0.17 -6.33 12.01
CA SER A 157 -0.67 -5.82 13.10
C SER A 157 0.14 -5.34 14.30
N LYS A 158 1.15 -6.10 14.73
CA LYS A 158 2.02 -5.71 15.86
C LYS A 158 2.85 -4.46 15.56
N VAL A 159 3.38 -4.36 14.35
CA VAL A 159 4.18 -3.21 13.89
C VAL A 159 3.30 -1.95 13.79
N ALA A 160 2.09 -2.08 13.23
CA ALA A 160 1.14 -0.97 13.16
C ALA A 160 0.73 -0.50 14.56
N LEU A 161 0.40 -1.42 15.46
CA LEU A 161 0.04 -1.12 16.85
C LEU A 161 1.17 -0.46 17.64
N LYS A 162 2.40 -0.97 17.51
CA LYS A 162 3.53 -0.56 18.34
C LYS A 162 4.22 0.70 17.83
N ASP A 163 4.50 0.76 16.52
CA ASP A 163 5.41 1.75 15.94
C ASP A 163 4.67 2.76 15.04
N ASN A 164 3.35 2.59 14.87
CA ASN A 164 2.53 3.36 13.92
C ASN A 164 3.13 3.31 12.51
N ILE A 165 3.57 2.11 12.09
CA ILE A 165 4.08 1.81 10.74
C ILE A 165 3.15 0.79 10.11
N TYR A 166 2.61 1.10 8.94
CA TYR A 166 1.66 0.25 8.24
C TYR A 166 2.37 -0.51 7.13
N ILE A 167 2.23 -1.83 7.15
CA ILE A 167 2.72 -2.71 6.08
C ILE A 167 1.51 -3.41 5.48
N ILE A 168 1.14 -3.00 4.27
CA ILE A 168 0.03 -3.60 3.52
C ILE A 168 0.56 -4.50 2.42
N ASN A 169 -0.24 -5.49 2.03
CA ASN A 169 0.10 -6.42 0.95
C ASN A 169 -0.95 -6.36 -0.14
N LEU A 170 -0.51 -6.05 -1.36
CA LEU A 170 -1.28 -6.20 -2.58
C LEU A 170 -0.73 -7.43 -3.30
N HIS A 171 -1.54 -8.47 -3.48
CA HIS A 171 -1.12 -9.71 -4.13
C HIS A 171 -1.74 -9.87 -5.52
N LEU A 172 -1.53 -11.03 -6.17
CA LEU A 172 -1.97 -11.26 -7.55
C LEU A 172 -3.45 -10.94 -7.81
N GLU A 173 -4.32 -11.23 -6.86
CA GLU A 173 -5.75 -10.92 -6.98
C GLU A 173 -6.03 -9.42 -6.97
N ASP A 174 -5.30 -8.66 -6.14
CA ASP A 174 -5.43 -7.20 -6.12
C ASP A 174 -4.92 -6.61 -7.45
N MET A 175 -3.88 -7.20 -8.04
CA MET A 175 -3.40 -6.80 -9.37
C MET A 175 -4.41 -7.12 -10.49
N LYS A 176 -5.12 -8.25 -10.38
CA LYS A 176 -6.24 -8.59 -11.29
C LYS A 176 -7.37 -7.59 -11.17
N ASN A 177 -7.79 -7.25 -9.95
CA ASN A 177 -8.80 -6.23 -9.71
C ASN A 177 -8.38 -4.88 -10.33
N ILE A 178 -7.11 -4.49 -10.20
CA ILE A 178 -6.61 -3.25 -10.83
C ILE A 178 -6.78 -3.32 -12.36
N VAL A 179 -6.40 -4.42 -12.99
CA VAL A 179 -6.54 -4.62 -14.45
C VAL A 179 -8.01 -4.68 -14.88
N ASP A 180 -8.90 -5.17 -14.02
CA ASP A 180 -10.36 -5.16 -14.24
C ASP A 180 -11.00 -3.78 -14.00
N GLY A 181 -10.20 -2.76 -13.69
CA GLY A 181 -10.65 -1.36 -13.59
C GLY A 181 -10.99 -0.89 -12.17
N TYR A 182 -10.72 -1.70 -11.14
CA TYR A 182 -10.87 -1.25 -9.76
C TYR A 182 -9.81 -0.19 -9.41
N ASN A 183 -10.23 0.86 -8.69
CA ASN A 183 -9.34 1.97 -8.36
C ASN A 183 -8.26 1.53 -7.36
N VAL A 184 -7.00 1.80 -7.71
CA VAL A 184 -5.82 1.40 -6.93
C VAL A 184 -5.82 2.03 -5.53
N ILE A 185 -6.24 3.29 -5.42
CA ILE A 185 -6.26 4.02 -4.14
C ILE A 185 -7.32 3.44 -3.23
N ASP A 186 -8.47 3.02 -3.77
CA ASP A 186 -9.53 2.35 -3.00
C ASP A 186 -9.07 0.97 -2.49
N ILE A 187 -8.36 0.19 -3.32
CA ILE A 187 -7.75 -1.08 -2.88
C ILE A 187 -6.76 -0.85 -1.74
N ILE A 188 -5.90 0.17 -1.85
CA ILE A 188 -4.95 0.52 -0.79
C ILE A 188 -5.70 0.96 0.49
N ASP A 189 -6.74 1.79 0.35
CA ASP A 189 -7.56 2.26 1.46
C ASP A 189 -8.24 1.10 2.19
N GLU A 190 -8.80 0.14 1.47
CA GLU A 190 -9.44 -1.03 2.06
C GLU A 190 -8.44 -1.85 2.89
N LYS A 191 -7.26 -2.14 2.34
CA LYS A 191 -6.21 -2.90 3.07
C LYS A 191 -5.71 -2.13 4.29
N TYR A 192 -5.50 -0.83 4.14
CA TYR A 192 -5.04 0.05 5.22
C TYR A 192 -6.08 0.14 6.34
N THR A 193 -7.34 0.43 5.99
CA THR A 193 -8.45 0.55 6.93
C THR A 193 -8.69 -0.76 7.65
N LYS A 194 -8.69 -1.90 6.95
CA LYS A 194 -8.79 -3.22 7.58
C LYS A 194 -7.69 -3.47 8.62
N LEU A 195 -6.44 -3.15 8.30
CA LEU A 195 -5.33 -3.29 9.25
C LEU A 195 -5.49 -2.35 10.45
N LYS A 196 -5.88 -1.10 10.19
CA LYS A 196 -6.11 -0.09 11.22
C LYS A 196 -7.25 -0.48 12.17
N ASP A 197 -8.36 -0.97 11.64
CA ASP A 197 -9.52 -1.40 12.41
C ASP A 197 -9.19 -2.66 13.21
N ASN A 198 -8.40 -3.60 12.65
CA ASN A 198 -7.96 -4.80 13.38
C ASN A 198 -7.10 -4.49 14.61
N ILE A 199 -6.37 -3.37 14.63
CA ILE A 199 -5.57 -2.94 15.78
C ILE A 199 -6.28 -1.91 16.67
N ALA A 200 -7.39 -1.35 16.21
CA ALA A 200 -8.23 -0.49 17.03
C ALA A 200 -8.77 -1.36 18.17
N ILE A 201 -8.55 -0.91 19.40
CA ILE A 201 -8.92 -1.67 20.59
C ILE A 201 -10.44 -1.82 20.61
N ASP A 202 -10.95 -3.00 20.27
CA ASP A 202 -12.16 -3.48 20.91
C ASP A 202 -11.79 -3.65 22.39
N LEU A 203 -12.41 -2.84 23.24
CA LEU A 203 -12.42 -3.07 24.69
C LEU A 203 -13.15 -4.39 24.91
N ILE A 204 -12.48 -5.52 24.71
CA ILE A 204 -12.99 -6.83 25.09
C ILE A 204 -12.97 -6.81 26.61
N PRO A 205 -14.14 -6.73 27.28
CA PRO A 205 -14.15 -6.67 28.73
C PRO A 205 -13.49 -7.95 29.25
N HIS A 206 -12.48 -7.78 30.09
CA HIS A 206 -11.81 -8.92 30.69
C HIS A 206 -12.86 -9.72 31.49
N PRO A 207 -12.89 -11.06 31.46
CA PRO A 207 -13.91 -11.85 32.17
C PRO A 207 -14.03 -11.50 33.66
N HIS A 208 -12.93 -11.05 34.28
CA HIS A 208 -12.89 -10.59 35.67
C HIS A 208 -13.24 -9.12 35.92
N GLN A 209 -13.55 -8.34 34.89
CA GLN A 209 -13.93 -6.94 35.06
C GLN A 209 -15.27 -6.80 35.81
N LYS A 210 -16.07 -7.87 35.87
CA LYS A 210 -17.28 -7.97 36.71
C LYS A 210 -17.00 -8.02 38.22
N TYR A 211 -15.75 -8.25 38.65
CA TYR A 211 -15.37 -8.36 40.07
C TYR A 211 -14.60 -7.15 40.59
N LEU A 212 -14.45 -6.08 39.77
CA LEU A 212 -13.65 -4.89 40.10
C LEU A 212 -14.47 -3.62 40.34
N ASN A 213 -15.80 -3.72 40.38
CA ASN A 213 -16.65 -2.61 40.82
C ASN A 213 -17.07 -2.86 42.29
N PRO A 214 -16.65 -2.01 43.25
CA PRO A 214 -17.15 -2.04 44.63
C PRO A 214 -18.63 -1.69 44.74
#